data_AF-A0A7W1CBQ3-F1
#
_entry.id   AF-A0A7W1CBQ3-F1
#
_cell.length_a   1.000
_cell.length_b   1.000
_cell.length_c   1.000
_cell.angle_alpha   90.00
_cell.angle_beta   90.00
_cell.angle_gamma   90.00
#
_symmetry.space_group_name_H-M   'P 1'
#
loop_
_entity.id
_entity.type
_entity.pdbx_description
1 polymer ?
#
loop_
_entity_poly.entity_id
_entity_poly.type
_entity_poly.pdbx_seq_one_letter_code
_entity_poly.pdbx_strand_id
1 'polypeptide(L)' 'EYGLVDYWLVSPTFNMKQPRNVPAQNWIEKAKEIQLQDEPDVGEIEEISKGLSETLAAIDPFWVRWVFFAEKYDVEL' A
#
# COMPACT_ATOMS: atom_id res chain seq x y z
N GLU A 1 -5.94 0.20 -37.14
CA GLU A 1 -6.09 -0.75 -36.01
C GLU A 1 -5.79 0.01 -34.73
N TYR A 2 -6.78 0.18 -33.86
CA TYR A 2 -6.62 0.75 -32.53
C TYR A 2 -7.33 -0.22 -31.57
N GLY A 3 -6.55 -1.05 -30.90
CA GLY A 3 -7.02 -1.93 -29.83
C GLY A 3 -7.38 -1.08 -28.62
N LEU A 4 -8.65 -0.71 -28.53
CA LEU A 4 -9.22 -0.02 -27.38
C LEU A 4 -9.21 -0.96 -26.18
N VAL A 5 -8.17 -0.78 -25.36
CA VAL A 5 -8.19 -0.64 -23.89
C VAL A 5 -9.16 -1.56 -23.16
N ASP A 6 -8.58 -2.60 -22.58
CA ASP A 6 -9.09 -3.52 -21.56
C ASP A 6 -10.36 -3.06 -20.83
N TYR A 7 -11.46 -3.67 -21.26
CA TYR A 7 -12.78 -3.60 -20.66
C TYR A 7 -13.01 -4.78 -19.70
N TRP A 8 -12.12 -5.03 -18.73
CA TRP A 8 -12.30 -6.13 -17.77
C TRP A 8 -11.83 -5.74 -16.36
N LEU A 9 -12.69 -6.03 -15.38
CA LEU A 9 -12.46 -6.05 -13.93
C LEU A 9 -12.61 -4.75 -13.12
N VAL A 10 -13.54 -3.88 -13.52
CA VAL A 10 -14.34 -3.14 -12.51
C VAL A 10 -15.35 -4.13 -11.92
N SER A 11 -14.92 -4.98 -10.98
CA SER A 11 -15.87 -5.82 -10.25
C SER A 11 -16.48 -5.01 -9.08
N PRO A 12 -17.80 -4.76 -9.03
CA PRO A 12 -18.45 -4.10 -7.91
C PRO A 12 -18.77 -5.07 -6.76
N THR A 13 -18.14 -6.24 -6.71
CA THR A 13 -18.43 -7.31 -5.74
C THR A 13 -17.34 -7.39 -4.67
N PHE A 14 -17.41 -6.52 -3.67
CA PHE A 14 -17.64 -6.94 -2.28
C PHE A 14 -17.70 -5.70 -1.40
N ASN A 15 -18.93 -5.39 -1.03
CA ASN A 15 -19.34 -4.44 -0.03
C ASN A 15 -18.80 -4.85 1.35
N MET A 16 -17.56 -4.50 1.65
CA MET A 16 -17.13 -4.23 3.02
C MET A 16 -16.53 -2.83 3.07
N LYS A 17 -17.42 -1.83 3.11
CA LYS A 17 -17.15 -0.62 3.89
C LYS A 17 -17.00 -1.06 5.35
N GLN A 18 -15.89 -1.68 5.71
CA GLN A 18 -15.44 -1.55 7.09
C GLN A 18 -15.26 -0.04 7.29
N PRO A 19 -15.80 0.52 8.38
CA PRO A 19 -15.74 1.95 8.63
C PRO A 19 -14.29 2.36 8.39
N ARG A 20 -14.07 3.37 7.54
CA ARG A 20 -12.74 3.93 7.22
C ARG A 20 -11.94 3.90 8.52
N ASN A 21 -11.11 2.88 8.69
CA ASN A 21 -10.46 2.67 9.96
C ASN A 21 -9.39 3.73 9.90
N VAL A 22 -9.65 4.90 10.52
CA VAL A 22 -8.75 6.06 10.57
C VAL A 22 -7.27 5.63 10.67
N PRO A 23 -6.91 4.59 11.46
CA PRO A 23 -5.56 4.00 11.43
C PRO A 23 -5.05 3.55 10.05
N ALA A 24 -5.82 2.79 9.26
CA ALA A 24 -5.40 2.32 7.93
C ALA A 24 -5.16 3.48 6.95
N GLN A 25 -6.03 4.49 6.99
CA GLN A 25 -5.89 5.67 6.12
C GLN A 25 -4.66 6.50 6.49
N ASN A 26 -4.33 6.60 7.79
CA ASN A 26 -3.13 7.26 8.28
C ASN A 26 -1.84 6.53 7.83
N TRP A 27 -1.80 5.20 7.91
CA TRP A 27 -0.64 4.42 7.47
C TRP A 27 -0.39 4.52 5.96
N ILE A 28 -1.44 4.50 5.15
CA ILE A 28 -1.33 4.69 3.70
C ILE A 28 -0.84 6.10 3.36
N GLU A 29 -1.24 7.12 4.13
CA GLU A 29 -0.78 8.50 3.92
C GLU A 29 0.70 8.65 4.28
N LYS A 30 1.11 8.18 5.47
CA LYS A 30 2.53 8.13 5.87
C LYS A 30 3.39 7.38 4.85
N ALA A 31 2.91 6.24 4.36
CA ALA A 31 3.58 5.44 3.33
C ALA A 31 3.81 6.21 2.03
N LYS A 32 2.87 7.07 1.63
CA LYS A 32 3.05 7.92 0.45
C LYS A 32 4.04 9.05 0.73
N GLU A 33 3.98 9.66 1.91
CA GLU A 33 4.88 10.75 2.29
C GLU A 33 6.34 10.30 2.33
N ILE A 34 6.63 9.15 2.96
CA ILE A 34 7.98 8.59 3.03
C ILE A 34 8.51 8.15 1.66
N GLN A 35 7.63 7.70 0.75
CA GLN A 35 8.00 7.39 -0.63
C GLN A 35 8.44 8.62 -1.45
N LEU A 36 8.07 9.82 -1.02
CA LEU A 36 8.46 11.09 -1.65
C LEU A 36 9.74 11.69 -1.05
N GLN A 37 10.25 11.14 0.05
CA GLN A 37 11.51 11.58 0.64
C GLN A 37 12.70 11.04 -0.16
N ASP A 38 13.73 11.86 -0.34
CA ASP A 38 14.97 11.44 -1.03
C ASP A 38 15.77 10.41 -0.21
N GLU A 39 15.77 10.54 1.12
CA GLU A 39 16.50 9.67 2.06
C GLU A 39 15.59 9.31 3.25
N PRO A 40 14.65 8.37 3.07
CA PRO A 40 13.75 7.95 4.15
C PRO A 40 14.48 7.15 5.24
N ASP A 41 14.05 7.33 6.49
CA ASP A 41 14.58 6.57 7.62
C ASP A 41 14.07 5.12 7.61
N VAL A 42 14.99 4.18 7.84
CA VAL A 42 14.68 2.74 7.84
C VAL A 42 13.70 2.38 8.94
N GLY A 43 13.82 2.99 10.13
CA GLY A 43 12.92 2.75 11.25
C GLY A 43 11.50 3.26 10.98
N GLU A 44 11.36 4.38 10.26
CA GLU A 44 10.06 4.85 9.78
C GLU A 44 9.44 3.90 8.75
N ILE A 45 10.24 3.33 7.84
CA ILE A 45 9.77 2.31 6.90
C ILE A 45 9.26 1.08 7.67
N GLU A 46 10.00 0.59 8.67
CA GLU A 46 9.56 -0.55 9.49
C GLU A 46 8.26 -0.26 10.26
N GLU A 47 8.14 0.92 10.89
CA GLU A 47 6.92 1.32 11.60
C GLU A 47 5.71 1.34 10.67
N ILE A 48 5.85 1.98 9.51
CA ILE A 48 4.78 2.08 8.52
C ILE A 48 4.44 0.70 7.97
N SER A 49 5.44 -0.14 7.72
CA SER A 49 5.23 -1.51 7.23
C SER A 49 4.42 -2.35 8.19
N LYS A 50 4.71 -2.26 9.49
CA LYS A 50 3.93 -2.93 10.53
C LYS A 50 2.48 -2.44 10.51
N GLY A 51 2.27 -1.13 10.51
CA GLY A 51 0.93 -0.53 10.47
C GLY A 51 0.12 -0.92 9.23
N LEU A 52 0.79 -1.03 8.07
CA LEU A 52 0.17 -1.51 6.83
C LEU A 52 -0.16 -3.01 6.91
N SER A 53 0.74 -3.86 7.42
CA SER A 53 0.50 -5.31 7.55
C SER A 53 -0.67 -5.64 8.48
N GLU A 54 -0.91 -4.82 9.50
CA GLU A 54 -2.01 -4.98 10.45
C GLU A 54 -3.35 -4.48 9.89
N THR A 55 -3.32 -3.61 8.87
CA THR A 55 -4.52 -2.93 8.36
C THR A 55 -4.92 -3.36 6.95
N LEU A 56 -3.98 -3.84 6.13
CA LEU A 56 -4.20 -4.31 4.77
C LEU A 56 -4.22 -5.83 4.70
N ALA A 57 -4.94 -6.37 3.71
CA ALA A 57 -4.84 -7.78 3.40
C ALA A 57 -3.50 -8.08 2.71
N ALA A 58 -2.95 -9.28 2.89
CA ALA A 58 -1.70 -9.69 2.24
C ALA A 58 -1.75 -9.65 0.69
N ILE A 59 -2.95 -9.76 0.11
CA ILE A 59 -3.19 -9.66 -1.34
C ILE A 59 -3.51 -8.24 -1.81
N ASP A 60 -3.43 -7.24 -0.91
CA ASP A 60 -3.71 -5.86 -1.26
C ASP A 60 -2.64 -5.32 -2.23
N PRO A 61 -3.04 -4.74 -3.37
CA PRO A 61 -2.09 -4.26 -4.38
C PRO A 61 -1.19 -3.12 -3.87
N PHE A 62 -1.62 -2.34 -2.86
CA PHE A 62 -0.77 -1.36 -2.22
C PHE A 62 0.30 -2.03 -1.37
N TRP A 63 -0.07 -3.05 -0.58
CA TRP A 63 0.87 -3.82 0.25
C TRP A 63 1.97 -4.46 -0.60
N VAL A 64 1.62 -5.11 -1.71
CA VAL A 64 2.61 -5.72 -2.61
C VAL A 64 3.62 -4.67 -3.11
N ARG A 65 3.16 -3.49 -3.53
CA ARG A 65 4.04 -2.40 -4.00
C ARG A 65 4.89 -1.82 -2.87
N TRP A 66 4.34 -1.78 -1.66
CA TRP A 66 5.04 -1.32 -0.48
C TRP A 66 6.19 -2.26 -0.11
N VAL A 67 5.99 -3.58 -0.16
CA VAL A 67 7.07 -4.55 0.10
C VAL A 67 8.25 -4.31 -0.85
N PHE A 68 8.00 -4.14 -2.15
CA PHE A 68 9.06 -3.81 -3.11
C PHE A 68 9.79 -2.49 -2.79
N PHE A 69 9.07 -1.50 -2.24
CA PHE A 69 9.69 -0.26 -1.79
C PHE A 69 10.58 -0.49 -0.56
N ALA A 70 10.10 -1.24 0.44
CA ALA A 70 10.83 -1.55 1.66
C ALA A 70 12.11 -2.35 1.38
N GLU A 71 12.05 -3.35 0.48
CA GLU A 71 13.20 -4.13 0.04
C GLU A 71 14.31 -3.27 -0.59
N LYS A 72 13.96 -2.15 -1.25
CA LYS A 72 14.95 -1.20 -1.80
C LYS A 72 15.81 -0.54 -0.71
N TYR A 73 15.28 -0.45 0.51
CA TYR A 73 15.95 0.13 1.67
C TYR A 73 16.47 -0.95 2.64
N ASP A 74 16.61 -2.19 2.18
CA ASP A 74 17.12 -3.32 2.97
C ASP A 74 16.20 -3.70 4.15
N VAL A 75 14.90 -3.38 4.07
CA VAL A 75 13.89 -3.78 5.06
C VAL A 75 13.19 -5.06 4.61
N GLU A 76 13.33 -6.13 5.40
CA GLU A 76 12.64 -7.42 5.19
C GLU A 76 11.31 -7.47 5.95
N LEU A 77 10.19 -7.75 5.26
CA LEU A 77 8.81 -7.69 5.78
C LEU A 77 8.07 -9.03 5.80
#